data_AF-A0A965AZB6-F1
#
_entry.id   AF-A0A965AZB6-F1
#
_cell.length_a   1.000
_cell.length_b   1.000
_cell.length_c   1.000
_cell.angle_alpha   90.00
_cell.angle_beta   90.00
_cell.angle_gamma   90.00
#
_symmetry.space_group_name_H-M   'P 1'
#
loop_
_entity.id
_entity.type
_entity.pdbx_description
1 polymer ?
#
loop_
_entity_poly.entity_id
_entity_poly.type
_entity_poly.pdbx_seq_one_letter_code
_entity_poly.pdbx_strand_id
1 'polypeptide(L)'
;TTQSPNSVAASGSVLDRLNALEAQVQQLTAATEQLDFRIGRVVSDGTNRIGDLEFRLVELEGGDVTKLGETSTLGGDASSVTLSAPTVSSGPELAIGEKVDFDNAVRAFDEGRFQESADMMARFTQTYPDSPLTPKAQLIRGKAFEGAADNKSSARAYLEGFSAYPTSEVAPETLFRLGQALGALGQNDAGCQTLSQVEIRFPGNEYVPQAEQAMKTLQCP
;
A
#
# COMPACT_ATOMS: atom_id res chain seq x y z
N THR A 1 -10.90 45.41 -26.69
CA THR A 1 -9.71 45.27 -25.84
C THR A 1 -10.06 44.42 -24.64
N THR A 2 -9.42 43.27 -24.54
CA THR A 2 -9.54 42.21 -23.54
C THR A 2 -9.02 42.65 -22.17
N GLN A 3 -9.76 42.36 -21.09
CA GLN A 3 -9.20 42.29 -19.74
C GLN A 3 -9.65 40.99 -19.06
N SER A 4 -8.68 40.13 -18.80
CA SER A 4 -8.75 39.02 -17.83
C SER A 4 -8.24 39.53 -16.49
N PRO A 5 -8.86 39.10 -15.37
CA PRO A 5 -8.07 38.87 -14.16
C PRO A 5 -8.57 37.62 -13.43
N ASN A 6 -7.89 36.48 -13.57
CA ASN A 6 -8.13 35.34 -12.66
C ASN A 6 -6.86 34.57 -12.28
N SER A 7 -5.67 35.08 -12.60
CA SER A 7 -4.38 34.45 -12.28
C SER A 7 -3.78 34.90 -10.94
N VAL A 8 -4.27 35.99 -10.34
CA VAL A 8 -3.74 36.54 -9.07
C VAL A 8 -4.38 35.87 -7.83
N ALA A 9 -5.59 35.31 -7.95
CA ALA A 9 -6.26 34.61 -6.84
C ALA A 9 -5.68 33.20 -6.58
N ALA A 10 -5.15 32.54 -7.61
CA ALA A 10 -4.58 31.19 -7.48
C ALA A 10 -3.21 31.20 -6.77
N SER A 11 -2.36 32.20 -7.02
CA SER A 11 -1.08 32.37 -6.35
C SER A 11 -1.22 32.75 -4.87
N GLY A 12 -2.28 33.47 -4.48
CA GLY A 12 -2.63 33.69 -3.07
C GLY A 12 -2.95 32.39 -2.33
N SER A 13 -3.75 31.50 -2.95
CA SER A 13 -4.15 30.22 -2.33
C SER A 13 -2.99 29.24 -2.11
N VAL A 14 -1.96 29.28 -2.96
CA VAL A 14 -0.76 28.44 -2.79
C VAL A 14 0.10 28.96 -1.65
N LEU A 15 0.24 30.28 -1.53
CA LEU A 15 0.94 30.90 -0.40
C LEU A 15 0.21 30.62 0.93
N ASP A 16 -1.12 30.70 0.94
CA ASP A 16 -1.93 30.37 2.11
C ASP A 16 -1.79 28.90 2.53
N ARG A 17 -1.72 27.98 1.55
CA ARG A 17 -1.45 26.56 1.81
C ARG A 17 -0.03 26.31 2.35
N LEU A 18 0.97 27.02 1.83
CA LEU A 18 2.35 26.93 2.34
C LEU A 18 2.43 27.45 3.78
N ASN A 19 1.82 28.60 4.07
CA ASN A 19 1.74 29.14 5.43
C ASN A 19 1.01 28.18 6.39
N ALA A 20 -0.05 27.51 5.91
CA ALA A 20 -0.76 26.50 6.70
C ALA A 20 0.09 25.24 6.97
N LEU A 21 0.87 24.79 5.98
CA LEU A 21 1.82 23.69 6.14
C LEU A 21 2.95 24.05 7.12
N GLU A 22 3.51 25.25 7.02
CA GLU A 22 4.53 25.73 7.95
C GLU A 22 4.01 25.78 9.40
N ALA A 23 2.78 26.27 9.59
CA ALA A 23 2.13 26.27 10.90
C ALA A 23 1.92 24.85 11.44
N GLN A 24 1.54 23.90 10.56
CA GLN A 24 1.34 22.51 10.95
C GLN A 24 2.66 21.80 11.30
N VAL A 25 3.74 22.10 10.58
CA VAL A 25 5.09 21.60 10.90
C VAL A 25 5.55 22.14 12.26
N GLN A 26 5.37 23.45 12.52
CA GLN A 26 5.68 24.03 13.83
C GLN A 26 4.87 23.37 14.96
N GLN A 27 3.59 23.09 14.72
CA GLN A 27 2.74 22.41 15.70
C GLN A 27 3.19 20.98 15.96
N LEU A 28 3.59 20.23 14.92
CA LEU A 28 4.11 18.87 15.06
C LEU A 28 5.42 18.83 15.84
N THR A 29 6.32 19.80 15.60
CA THR A 29 7.57 19.93 16.36
C THR A 29 7.28 20.17 17.84
N ALA A 30 6.40 21.12 18.15
CA ALA A 30 6.00 21.41 19.53
C ALA A 30 5.34 20.19 20.21
N ALA A 31 4.51 19.43 19.50
CA ALA A 31 3.91 18.20 20.01
C ALA A 31 4.96 17.11 20.30
N THR A 32 5.99 17.02 19.46
CA THR A 32 7.09 16.06 19.64
C THR A 32 7.92 16.40 20.88
N GLU A 33 8.27 17.66 21.08
CA GLU A 33 8.97 18.14 22.28
C GLU A 33 8.15 17.90 23.56
N GLN A 34 6.83 18.11 23.49
CA GLN A 34 5.93 17.84 24.61
C GLN A 34 5.87 16.34 24.95
N LEU A 35 5.86 15.47 23.93
CA LEU A 35 5.87 14.02 24.11
C LEU A 35 7.18 13.56 24.74
N ASP A 36 8.32 14.05 24.26
CA ASP A 36 9.65 13.73 24.79
C ASP A 36 9.75 14.08 26.28
N PHE A 37 9.34 15.29 26.65
CA PHE A 37 9.30 15.73 28.05
C PHE A 37 8.36 14.87 28.91
N ARG A 38 7.19 14.51 28.37
CA ARG A 38 6.22 13.66 29.07
C ARG A 38 6.79 12.27 29.32
N ILE A 39 7.45 11.68 28.32
CA ILE A 39 8.10 10.37 28.43
C ILE A 39 9.19 10.45 29.50
N GLY A 40 10.07 11.45 29.45
CA GLY A 40 11.11 11.64 30.47
C GLY A 40 10.56 11.72 31.89
N ARG A 41 9.45 12.44 32.09
CA ARG A 41 8.77 12.51 33.40
C ARG A 41 8.20 11.15 33.83
N VAL A 42 7.57 10.41 32.92
CA VAL A 42 6.98 9.09 33.20
C VAL A 42 8.06 8.07 33.54
N VAL A 43 9.17 8.06 32.79
CA VAL A 43 10.30 7.16 33.04
C VAL A 43 10.92 7.46 34.41
N SER A 44 11.13 8.74 34.75
CA SER A 44 11.67 9.13 36.06
C SER A 44 10.72 8.73 37.21
N ASP A 45 9.43 9.05 37.11
CA ASP A 45 8.43 8.66 38.13
C ASP A 45 8.32 7.14 38.27
N GLY A 46 8.28 6.42 37.15
CA GLY A 46 8.23 4.96 37.14
C GLY A 46 9.45 4.32 37.78
N THR A 47 10.66 4.79 37.44
CA THR A 47 11.91 4.27 38.01
C THR A 47 11.96 4.49 39.52
N ASN A 48 11.58 5.68 39.99
CA ASN A 48 11.55 5.98 41.42
C ASN A 48 10.55 5.09 42.18
N ARG A 49 9.36 4.86 41.60
CA ARG A 49 8.35 3.97 42.19
C ARG A 49 8.80 2.52 42.24
N ILE A 50 9.48 2.03 41.20
CA ILE A 50 10.04 0.68 41.19
C ILE A 50 11.09 0.54 42.29
N GLY A 51 11.99 1.52 42.46
CA GLY A 51 12.98 1.48 43.52
C GLY A 51 12.38 1.45 44.93
N ASP A 52 11.31 2.21 45.17
CA ASP A 52 10.57 2.13 46.45
C ASP A 52 9.96 0.75 46.68
N LEU A 53 9.37 0.14 45.64
CA LEU A 53 8.79 -1.20 45.72
C LEU A 53 9.84 -2.29 45.95
N GLU A 54 10.99 -2.20 45.27
CA GLU A 54 12.12 -3.12 45.45
C GLU A 54 12.67 -3.05 46.89
N PHE A 55 12.82 -1.84 47.43
CA PHE A 55 13.25 -1.63 48.81
C PHE A 55 12.28 -2.27 49.81
N ARG A 56 10.97 -2.02 49.64
CA ARG A 56 9.92 -2.58 50.52
C ARG A 56 9.82 -4.10 50.41
N LEU A 57 10.04 -4.67 49.21
CA LEU A 57 10.03 -6.11 49.01
C LEU A 57 11.18 -6.78 49.77
N VAL A 58 12.40 -6.25 49.67
CA VAL A 58 13.56 -6.81 50.37
C VAL A 58 13.42 -6.72 51.89
N GLU A 59 12.84 -5.62 52.41
CA GLU A 59 12.53 -5.49 53.83
C GLU A 59 11.50 -6.54 54.29
N LEU A 60 10.47 -6.81 53.49
CA LEU A 60 9.44 -7.82 53.80
C LEU A 60 9.94 -9.26 53.68
N GLU A 61 10.85 -9.53 52.73
CA GLU A 61 11.43 -10.86 52.51
C GLU A 61 12.60 -11.18 53.47
N GLY A 62 12.97 -10.23 54.35
CA GLY A 62 14.08 -10.39 55.30
C GLY A 62 15.46 -10.40 54.64
N GLY A 63 15.56 -9.83 53.44
CA GLY A 63 16.80 -9.70 52.68
C GLY A 63 17.65 -8.51 53.12
N ASP A 64 18.87 -8.45 52.60
CA ASP A 64 19.83 -7.38 52.88
C ASP A 64 19.68 -6.23 51.87
N VAL A 65 19.12 -5.09 52.33
CA VAL A 65 18.90 -3.90 51.51
C VAL A 65 20.18 -3.31 50.91
N THR A 66 21.34 -3.59 51.49
CA THR A 66 22.63 -3.09 50.98
C THR A 66 23.12 -3.80 49.71
N LYS A 67 22.43 -4.87 49.30
CA LYS A 67 22.70 -5.61 48.07
C LYS A 67 21.84 -5.16 46.89
N LEU A 68 20.88 -4.26 47.08
CA LEU A 68 20.18 -3.63 45.96
C LEU A 68 21.16 -2.69 45.24
N GLY A 69 21.32 -2.91 43.93
CA GLY A 69 22.01 -1.97 43.03
C GLY A 69 21.11 -0.79 42.68
N GLU A 70 21.53 0.02 41.71
CA GLU A 70 20.67 1.06 41.14
C GLU A 70 19.48 0.41 40.41
N THR A 71 18.26 0.84 40.73
CA THR A 71 17.05 0.39 40.03
C THR A 71 17.15 0.72 38.55
N SER A 72 17.02 -0.30 37.69
CA SER A 72 17.06 -0.13 36.25
C SER A 72 15.96 0.83 35.79
N THR A 73 16.30 1.82 34.97
CA THR A 73 15.32 2.78 34.47
C THR A 73 14.24 2.09 33.64
N LEU A 74 13.01 2.62 33.72
CA LEU A 74 11.89 2.10 32.94
C LEU A 74 12.13 2.39 31.44
N GLY A 75 12.73 1.43 30.73
CA GLY A 75 13.21 1.62 29.36
C GLY A 75 14.61 1.06 29.08
N GLY A 76 15.32 0.58 30.12
CA GLY A 76 16.69 0.07 30.02
C GLY A 76 17.72 1.20 30.03
N ASP A 77 18.95 0.90 30.45
CA ASP A 77 20.06 1.85 30.37
C ASP A 77 20.15 2.41 28.96
N ALA A 78 20.04 3.73 28.84
CA ALA A 78 20.17 4.46 27.59
C ALA A 78 21.63 4.45 27.08
N SER A 79 22.24 3.26 26.98
CA SER A 79 23.33 3.01 26.05
C SER A 79 22.71 3.00 24.67
N SER A 80 22.65 4.19 24.08
CA SER A 80 22.49 4.41 22.66
C SER A 80 21.42 3.52 22.03
N VAL A 81 20.21 4.06 21.91
CA VAL A 81 19.57 3.93 20.60
C VAL A 81 20.50 4.62 19.60
N THR A 82 21.60 3.94 19.22
CA THR A 82 22.00 3.98 17.83
C THR A 82 20.71 3.63 17.12
N LEU A 83 20.10 4.65 16.54
CA LEU A 83 19.31 4.48 15.35
C LEU A 83 20.23 3.74 14.38
N SER A 84 20.26 2.40 14.51
CA SER A 84 20.45 1.57 13.35
C SER A 84 19.35 2.07 12.44
N ALA A 85 19.76 2.85 11.43
CA ALA A 85 18.93 3.13 10.27
C ALA A 85 18.18 1.84 9.97
N PRO A 86 16.86 1.92 9.71
CA PRO A 86 15.99 0.75 9.65
C PRO A 86 16.74 -0.31 8.87
N THR A 87 17.09 -1.42 9.53
CA THR A 87 17.52 -2.61 8.82
C THR A 87 16.34 -2.94 7.95
N VAL A 88 16.46 -2.50 6.69
CA VAL A 88 15.55 -2.82 5.61
C VAL A 88 15.50 -4.34 5.61
N SER A 89 14.46 -4.86 6.27
CA SER A 89 13.99 -6.20 6.03
C SER A 89 13.88 -6.29 4.52
N SER A 90 14.74 -7.11 3.91
CA SER A 90 14.89 -7.19 2.46
C SER A 90 13.77 -8.04 1.88
N GLY A 91 12.53 -7.67 2.22
CA GLY A 91 11.32 -7.94 1.49
C GLY A 91 10.64 -6.59 1.24
N PRO A 92 9.83 -6.44 0.18
CA PRO A 92 9.20 -5.17 -0.10
C PRO A 92 8.16 -4.89 0.99
N GLU A 93 8.58 -4.20 2.06
CA GLU A 93 7.69 -3.73 3.10
C GLU A 93 6.91 -2.55 2.54
N LEU A 94 5.64 -2.81 2.21
CA LEU A 94 4.71 -1.83 1.64
C LEU A 94 4.68 -0.60 2.55
N ALA A 95 4.77 0.60 1.96
CA ALA A 95 4.53 1.80 2.75
C ALA A 95 3.10 1.75 3.34
N ILE A 96 2.91 2.21 4.58
CA ILE A 96 1.59 2.16 5.24
C ILE A 96 0.51 2.83 4.37
N GLY A 97 0.84 3.93 3.69
CA GLY A 97 -0.06 4.62 2.76
C GLY A 97 -0.41 3.79 1.52
N GLU A 98 0.57 3.12 0.93
CA GLU A 98 0.38 2.22 -0.23
C GLU A 98 -0.59 1.09 0.12
N LYS A 99 -0.35 0.40 1.23
CA LYS A 99 -1.24 -0.68 1.68
C LYS A 99 -2.66 -0.19 1.90
N VAL A 100 -2.84 0.97 2.55
CA VAL A 100 -4.16 1.56 2.81
C VAL A 100 -4.88 1.92 1.51
N ASP A 101 -4.20 2.54 0.55
CA ASP A 101 -4.79 2.91 -0.73
C ASP A 101 -5.22 1.69 -1.55
N PHE A 102 -4.37 0.65 -1.56
CA PHE A 102 -4.71 -0.63 -2.19
C PHE A 102 -5.92 -1.29 -1.53
N ASP A 103 -5.93 -1.39 -0.20
CA ASP A 103 -7.00 -2.03 0.57
C ASP A 103 -8.34 -1.28 0.40
N ASN A 104 -8.32 0.05 0.32
CA ASN A 104 -9.51 0.86 0.05
C ASN A 104 -10.12 0.58 -1.33
N ALA A 105 -9.27 0.46 -2.35
CA ALA A 105 -9.68 0.19 -3.72
C ALA A 105 -10.18 -1.24 -3.92
N VAL A 106 -9.60 -2.22 -3.20
CA VAL A 106 -10.13 -3.59 -3.12
C VAL A 106 -11.50 -3.60 -2.45
N ARG A 107 -11.68 -2.89 -1.33
CA ARG A 107 -13.00 -2.79 -0.68
C ARG A 107 -14.06 -2.20 -1.63
N ALA A 108 -13.71 -1.18 -2.41
CA ALA A 108 -14.63 -0.64 -3.42
C ALA A 108 -14.99 -1.68 -4.50
N PHE A 109 -14.04 -2.53 -4.91
CA PHE A 109 -14.30 -3.63 -5.84
C PHE A 109 -15.26 -4.66 -5.24
N ASP A 110 -14.98 -5.12 -4.01
CA ASP A 110 -15.78 -6.15 -3.33
C ASP A 110 -17.21 -5.68 -3.04
N GLU A 111 -17.40 -4.37 -2.83
CA GLU A 111 -18.71 -3.73 -2.63
C GLU A 111 -19.43 -3.41 -3.96
N GLY A 112 -18.88 -3.84 -5.11
CA GLY A 112 -19.47 -3.66 -6.44
C GLY A 112 -19.36 -2.23 -7.00
N ARG A 113 -18.60 -1.34 -6.34
CA ARG A 113 -18.32 0.03 -6.83
C ARG A 113 -17.17 -0.01 -7.84
N PHE A 114 -17.42 -0.68 -8.95
CA PHE A 114 -16.41 -1.02 -9.95
C PHE A 114 -15.71 0.19 -10.58
N GLN A 115 -16.45 1.23 -10.98
CA GLN A 115 -15.83 2.44 -11.55
C GLN A 115 -14.92 3.14 -10.54
N GLU A 116 -15.36 3.26 -9.28
CA GLU A 116 -14.55 3.84 -8.21
C GLU A 116 -13.29 3.02 -7.95
N SER A 117 -13.39 1.69 -7.89
CA SER A 117 -12.23 0.81 -7.74
C SER A 117 -11.23 0.97 -8.89
N ALA A 118 -11.72 1.04 -10.13
CA ALA A 118 -10.86 1.22 -11.30
C ALA A 118 -10.10 2.55 -11.26
N ASP A 119 -10.77 3.63 -10.84
CA ASP A 119 -10.15 4.94 -10.66
C ASP A 119 -9.11 4.94 -9.52
N MET A 120 -9.42 4.30 -8.40
CA MET A 120 -8.47 4.18 -7.28
C MET A 120 -7.25 3.35 -7.67
N MET A 121 -7.43 2.24 -8.39
CA MET A 121 -6.34 1.41 -8.90
C MET A 121 -5.49 2.15 -9.93
N ALA A 122 -6.09 2.98 -10.79
CA ALA A 122 -5.35 3.84 -11.71
C ALA A 122 -4.50 4.88 -10.98
N ARG A 123 -5.02 5.45 -9.88
CA ARG A 123 -4.25 6.37 -9.02
C ARG A 123 -3.14 5.64 -8.28
N PHE A 124 -3.41 4.43 -7.80
CA PHE A 124 -2.42 3.59 -7.11
C PHE A 124 -1.20 3.35 -8.02
N THR A 125 -1.42 2.92 -9.26
CA THR A 125 -0.31 2.61 -10.19
C THR A 125 0.47 3.85 -10.62
N GLN A 126 -0.14 5.04 -10.57
CA GLN A 126 0.55 6.32 -10.79
C GLN A 126 1.34 6.80 -9.58
N THR A 127 0.80 6.58 -8.38
CA THR A 127 1.39 7.05 -7.11
C THR A 127 2.51 6.12 -6.65
N TYR A 128 2.38 4.82 -6.91
CA TYR A 128 3.29 3.78 -6.47
C TYR A 128 3.75 2.90 -7.65
N PRO A 129 4.40 3.45 -8.69
CA PRO A 129 4.75 2.69 -9.91
C PRO A 129 5.66 1.49 -9.63
N ASP A 130 6.53 1.59 -8.61
CA ASP A 130 7.50 0.56 -8.22
C ASP A 130 6.98 -0.38 -7.12
N SER A 131 5.71 -0.24 -6.73
CA SER A 131 5.09 -1.12 -5.74
C SER A 131 5.07 -2.58 -6.20
N PRO A 132 5.34 -3.56 -5.32
CA PRO A 132 5.13 -4.97 -5.63
C PRO A 132 3.65 -5.32 -5.87
N LEU A 133 2.71 -4.45 -5.45
CA LEU A 133 1.27 -4.61 -5.68
C LEU A 133 0.81 -4.03 -7.01
N THR A 134 1.63 -3.24 -7.72
CA THR A 134 1.24 -2.62 -8.99
C THR A 134 0.74 -3.61 -10.05
N PRO A 135 1.36 -4.79 -10.25
CA PRO A 135 0.82 -5.80 -11.16
C PRO A 135 -0.59 -6.24 -10.75
N LYS A 136 -0.79 -6.49 -9.45
CA LYS A 136 -2.09 -6.89 -8.90
C LYS A 136 -3.11 -5.75 -9.01
N ALA A 137 -2.68 -4.51 -8.86
CA ALA A 137 -3.52 -3.34 -9.00
C ALA A 137 -4.06 -3.19 -10.44
N GLN A 138 -3.20 -3.37 -11.44
CA GLN A 138 -3.63 -3.37 -12.84
C GLN A 138 -4.58 -4.52 -13.16
N LEU A 139 -4.35 -5.71 -12.61
CA LEU A 139 -5.29 -6.83 -12.74
C LEU A 139 -6.67 -6.46 -12.14
N ILE A 140 -6.70 -5.94 -10.91
CA ILE A 140 -7.97 -5.53 -10.25
C ILE A 140 -8.66 -4.44 -11.04
N ARG A 141 -7.92 -3.46 -11.59
CA ARG A 141 -8.48 -2.42 -12.46
C ARG A 141 -9.19 -3.01 -13.68
N GLY A 142 -8.59 -4.01 -14.34
CA GLY A 142 -9.22 -4.72 -15.45
C GLY A 142 -10.49 -5.48 -15.02
N LYS A 143 -10.44 -6.16 -13.86
CA LYS A 143 -11.59 -6.88 -13.28
C LYS A 143 -12.71 -5.94 -12.87
N ALA A 144 -12.37 -4.75 -12.39
CA ALA A 144 -13.32 -3.71 -12.06
C ALA A 144 -14.06 -3.25 -13.32
N PHE A 145 -13.35 -2.95 -14.42
CA PHE A 145 -14.03 -2.62 -15.68
C PHE A 145 -14.87 -3.78 -16.25
N GLU A 146 -14.42 -5.03 -16.08
CA GLU A 146 -15.19 -6.23 -16.42
C GLU A 146 -16.51 -6.29 -15.63
N GLY A 147 -16.46 -6.08 -14.30
CA GLY A 147 -17.64 -6.00 -13.43
C GLY A 147 -18.58 -4.85 -13.79
N ALA A 148 -18.04 -3.76 -14.33
CA ALA A 148 -18.82 -2.64 -14.86
C ALA A 148 -19.38 -2.87 -16.28
N ALA A 149 -19.15 -4.05 -16.88
CA ALA A 149 -19.46 -4.38 -18.27
C ALA A 149 -18.80 -3.45 -19.31
N ASP A 150 -17.73 -2.75 -18.95
CA ASP A 150 -16.92 -1.94 -19.87
C ASP A 150 -15.77 -2.79 -20.42
N ASN A 151 -16.10 -3.68 -21.36
CA ASN A 151 -15.14 -4.58 -21.99
C ASN A 151 -13.99 -3.83 -22.67
N LYS A 152 -14.21 -2.60 -23.13
CA LYS A 152 -13.19 -1.81 -23.84
C LYS A 152 -12.13 -1.31 -22.86
N SER A 153 -12.56 -0.75 -21.75
CA SER A 153 -11.64 -0.30 -20.69
C SER A 153 -10.98 -1.49 -20.01
N SER A 154 -11.69 -2.60 -19.84
CA SER A 154 -11.16 -3.85 -19.28
C SER A 154 -10.02 -4.41 -20.13
N ALA A 155 -10.23 -4.60 -21.44
CA ALA A 155 -9.18 -5.08 -22.35
C ALA A 155 -7.95 -4.16 -22.35
N ARG A 156 -8.14 -2.83 -22.31
CA ARG A 156 -7.03 -1.89 -22.21
C ARG A 156 -6.24 -2.04 -20.90
N ALA A 157 -6.94 -2.16 -19.78
CA ALA A 157 -6.30 -2.30 -18.47
C ALA A 157 -5.51 -3.61 -18.35
N TYR A 158 -6.07 -4.73 -18.82
CA TYR A 158 -5.33 -6.00 -18.84
C TYR A 158 -4.13 -5.96 -19.79
N LEU A 159 -4.27 -5.33 -20.97
CA LEU A 159 -3.15 -5.17 -21.90
C LEU A 159 -2.03 -4.34 -21.28
N GLU A 160 -2.36 -3.22 -20.63
CA GLU A 160 -1.41 -2.37 -19.90
C GLU A 160 -0.72 -3.17 -18.79
N GLY A 161 -1.48 -3.88 -17.95
CA GLY A 161 -0.96 -4.69 -16.86
C GLY A 161 -0.03 -5.82 -17.33
N PHE A 162 -0.42 -6.57 -18.36
CA PHE A 162 0.41 -7.66 -18.88
C PHE A 162 1.65 -7.14 -19.61
N SER A 163 1.53 -6.05 -20.39
CA SER A 163 2.66 -5.48 -21.12
C SER A 163 3.71 -4.91 -20.18
N ALA A 164 3.28 -4.29 -19.07
CA ALA A 164 4.18 -3.76 -18.06
C ALA A 164 4.78 -4.87 -17.17
N TYR A 165 4.02 -5.92 -16.85
CA TYR A 165 4.40 -6.93 -15.87
C TYR A 165 4.24 -8.38 -16.39
N PRO A 166 4.90 -8.76 -17.50
CA PRO A 166 4.67 -10.03 -18.19
C PRO A 166 5.14 -11.27 -17.43
N THR A 167 5.95 -11.09 -16.38
CA THR A 167 6.50 -12.17 -15.53
C THR A 167 6.01 -12.11 -14.09
N SER A 168 5.03 -11.25 -13.78
CA SER A 168 4.45 -11.17 -12.44
C SER A 168 3.63 -12.41 -12.09
N GLU A 169 3.40 -12.63 -10.79
CA GLU A 169 2.56 -13.73 -10.30
C GLU A 169 1.14 -13.71 -10.89
N VAL A 170 0.61 -12.52 -11.17
CA VAL A 170 -0.72 -12.30 -11.76
C VAL A 170 -0.72 -12.28 -13.29
N ALA A 171 0.44 -12.40 -13.94
CA ALA A 171 0.55 -12.34 -15.40
C ALA A 171 -0.26 -13.43 -16.13
N PRO A 172 -0.34 -14.69 -15.66
CA PRO A 172 -1.18 -15.72 -16.28
C PRO A 172 -2.66 -15.35 -16.28
N GLU A 173 -3.18 -14.88 -15.12
CA GLU A 173 -4.58 -14.43 -15.01
C GLU A 173 -4.84 -13.22 -15.92
N THR A 174 -3.93 -12.25 -15.89
CA THR A 174 -4.07 -11.00 -16.66
C THR A 174 -4.11 -11.27 -18.16
N LEU A 175 -3.25 -12.15 -18.66
CA LEU A 175 -3.22 -12.54 -20.08
C LEU A 175 -4.48 -13.31 -20.50
N PHE A 176 -4.91 -14.25 -19.66
CA PHE A 176 -6.15 -14.98 -19.88
C PHE A 176 -7.36 -14.04 -19.97
N ARG A 177 -7.49 -13.14 -19.00
CA ARG A 177 -8.60 -12.16 -18.96
C ARG A 177 -8.54 -11.15 -20.09
N LEU A 178 -7.35 -10.74 -20.54
CA LEU A 178 -7.20 -9.94 -21.76
C LEU A 178 -7.83 -10.65 -22.96
N GLY A 179 -7.52 -11.94 -23.15
CA GLY A 179 -8.07 -12.73 -24.24
C GLY A 179 -9.60 -12.84 -24.18
N GLN A 180 -10.16 -13.04 -22.99
CA GLN A 180 -11.61 -13.03 -22.79
C GLN A 180 -12.25 -11.67 -23.09
N ALA A 181 -11.64 -10.58 -22.60
CA ALA A 181 -12.13 -9.23 -22.84
C ALA A 181 -12.11 -8.86 -24.34
N LEU A 182 -11.09 -9.31 -25.09
CA LEU A 182 -11.03 -9.14 -26.55
C LEU A 182 -12.14 -9.92 -27.27
N GLY A 183 -12.41 -11.16 -26.85
CA GLY A 183 -13.55 -11.93 -27.35
C GLY A 183 -14.90 -11.26 -27.06
N ALA A 184 -15.06 -10.71 -25.85
CA ALA A 184 -16.26 -9.95 -25.47
C ALA A 184 -16.44 -8.63 -26.26
N LEU A 185 -15.37 -8.11 -26.86
CA LEU A 185 -15.40 -6.98 -27.80
C LEU A 185 -15.68 -7.41 -29.25
N GLY A 186 -15.87 -8.71 -29.51
CA GLY A 186 -16.01 -9.27 -30.85
C GLY A 186 -14.70 -9.38 -31.63
N GLN A 187 -13.55 -9.13 -30.98
CA GLN A 187 -12.23 -9.29 -31.59
C GLN A 187 -11.76 -10.74 -31.45
N ASN A 188 -12.51 -11.67 -32.02
CA ASN A 188 -12.33 -13.10 -31.80
C ASN A 188 -10.93 -13.57 -32.21
N ASP A 189 -10.43 -13.17 -33.38
CA ASP A 189 -9.08 -13.55 -33.84
C ASP A 189 -7.98 -13.12 -32.85
N ALA A 190 -8.06 -11.87 -32.38
CA ALA A 190 -7.12 -11.34 -31.39
C ALA A 190 -7.28 -12.02 -30.02
N GLY A 191 -8.51 -12.31 -29.62
CA GLY A 191 -8.82 -13.07 -28.40
C GLY A 191 -8.24 -14.48 -28.46
N CYS A 192 -8.45 -15.21 -29.55
CA CYS A 192 -7.90 -16.55 -29.78
C CYS A 192 -6.37 -16.56 -29.74
N GLN A 193 -5.73 -15.62 -30.44
CA GLN A 193 -4.27 -15.48 -30.41
C GLN A 193 -3.78 -15.21 -28.99
N THR A 194 -4.42 -14.29 -28.27
CA THR A 194 -4.04 -13.95 -26.89
C THR A 194 -4.21 -15.13 -25.94
N LEU A 195 -5.34 -15.84 -26.01
CA LEU A 195 -5.61 -17.02 -25.17
C LEU A 195 -4.61 -18.16 -25.45
N SER A 196 -4.21 -18.36 -26.71
CA SER A 196 -3.20 -19.36 -27.06
C SER A 196 -1.83 -19.09 -26.41
N GLN A 197 -1.51 -17.82 -26.12
CA GLN A 197 -0.26 -17.45 -25.46
C GLN A 197 -0.22 -17.87 -23.98
N VAL A 198 -1.36 -18.16 -23.35
CA VAL A 198 -1.40 -18.57 -21.93
C VAL A 198 -0.66 -19.89 -21.72
N GLU A 199 -0.94 -20.90 -22.55
CA GLU A 199 -0.22 -22.20 -22.49
C GLU A 199 1.26 -22.05 -22.87
N ILE A 200 1.55 -21.27 -23.92
CA ILE A 200 2.91 -21.08 -24.43
C ILE A 200 3.80 -20.39 -23.40
N ARG A 201 3.27 -19.38 -22.68
CA ARG A 201 4.04 -18.58 -21.73
C ARG A 201 4.00 -19.10 -20.31
N PHE A 202 2.93 -19.78 -19.93
CA PHE A 202 2.70 -20.27 -18.57
C PHE A 202 2.26 -21.75 -18.58
N PRO A 203 3.11 -22.66 -19.08
CA PRO A 203 2.76 -24.07 -19.22
C PRO A 203 2.40 -24.69 -17.87
N GLY A 204 1.26 -25.39 -17.81
CA GLY A 204 0.77 -26.06 -16.60
C GLY A 204 0.14 -25.15 -15.55
N ASN A 205 -0.02 -23.85 -15.81
CA ASN A 205 -0.73 -22.93 -14.91
C ASN A 205 -2.25 -23.19 -14.90
N GLU A 206 -2.94 -22.84 -13.81
CA GLU A 206 -4.38 -23.05 -13.64
C GLU A 206 -5.27 -22.37 -14.70
N TYR A 207 -4.76 -21.30 -15.33
CA TYR A 207 -5.47 -20.58 -16.39
C TYR A 207 -5.35 -21.23 -17.77
N VAL A 208 -4.47 -22.23 -17.96
CA VAL A 208 -4.34 -22.97 -19.23
C VAL A 208 -5.64 -23.68 -19.62
N PRO A 209 -6.22 -24.58 -18.79
CA PRO A 209 -7.48 -25.24 -19.15
C PRO A 209 -8.65 -24.25 -19.29
N GLN A 210 -8.61 -23.11 -18.58
CA GLN A 210 -9.63 -22.06 -18.71
C GLN A 210 -9.50 -21.32 -20.04
N ALA A 211 -8.27 -21.02 -20.47
CA ALA A 211 -7.99 -20.40 -21.76
C ALA A 211 -8.45 -21.30 -22.93
N GLU A 212 -8.17 -22.60 -22.87
CA GLU A 212 -8.66 -23.57 -23.87
C GLU A 212 -10.19 -23.62 -23.96
N GLN A 213 -10.89 -23.57 -22.82
CA GLN A 213 -12.35 -23.51 -22.79
C GLN A 213 -12.89 -22.20 -23.38
N ALA A 214 -12.25 -21.07 -23.07
CA ALA A 214 -12.58 -19.78 -23.66
C ALA A 214 -12.37 -19.80 -25.19
N MET A 215 -11.28 -20.41 -25.66
CA MET A 215 -11.01 -20.56 -27.10
C MET A 215 -12.08 -21.39 -27.82
N LYS A 216 -12.55 -22.49 -27.20
CA LYS A 216 -13.67 -23.29 -27.75
C LYS A 216 -14.95 -22.47 -27.83
N THR A 217 -15.22 -21.65 -26.81
CA THR A 217 -16.40 -20.77 -26.78
C THR A 217 -16.33 -19.70 -27.86
N LEU A 218 -15.14 -19.16 -28.14
CA LEU A 218 -14.88 -18.20 -29.20
C LEU A 218 -14.76 -18.84 -30.60
N GLN A 219 -14.87 -20.18 -30.71
CA GLN A 219 -14.74 -20.93 -31.96
C GLN A 219 -13.39 -20.68 -32.66
N CYS A 220 -12.31 -20.63 -31.87
CA CYS A 220 -10.96 -20.47 -32.39
C CYS A 220 -10.59 -21.63 -33.34
N PRO A 221 -9.82 -21.35 -34.41
CA PRO A 221 -9.39 -22.35 -35.38
C PRO A 221 -8.38 -23.36 -34.82
#